data_AF-A0A537R5R4-F1
#
_entry.id   AF-A0A537R5R4-F1
#
_cell.length_a   1.000
_cell.length_b   1.000
_cell.length_c   1.000
_cell.angle_alpha   90.00
_cell.angle_beta   90.00
_cell.angle_gamma   90.00
#
_symmetry.space_group_name_H-M   'P 1'
#
loop_
_entity.id
_entity.type
_entity.pdbx_description
1 polymer ?
#
loop_
_entity_poly.entity_id
_entity_poly.type
_entity_poly.pdbx_seq_one_letter_code
_entity_poly.pdbx_strand_id
1 'polypeptide(L)'
;MSARKRRVYEARFKLSAVERLISGEPIEALAAELGVTKLKLYQWRLKFRREGVLRRAGRPSRSAVAGETATAAPLAVSDDKSARQRIAELERKIGQQQLELDFFRQALRQVGGARRPSAGPGVPASTRSSRR
;
A
#
# COMPACT_ATOMS: atom_id res chain seq x y z
N MET A 1 -33.61 32.82 14.69
CA MET A 1 -32.91 32.09 13.61
C MET A 1 -32.89 30.60 13.94
N SER A 2 -33.55 29.76 13.14
CA SER A 2 -33.68 28.32 13.44
C SER A 2 -32.36 27.58 13.19
N ALA A 3 -31.79 26.97 14.23
CA ALA A 3 -30.55 26.23 14.13
C ALA A 3 -30.74 25.01 13.22
N ARG A 4 -30.09 24.98 12.05
CA ARG A 4 -30.14 23.81 11.14
C ARG A 4 -29.63 22.57 11.86
N LYS A 5 -30.52 21.60 12.05
CA LYS A 5 -30.20 20.29 12.63
C LYS A 5 -29.11 19.62 11.78
N ARG A 6 -27.97 19.30 12.39
CA ARG A 6 -26.84 18.67 11.69
C ARG A 6 -27.26 17.26 11.22
N ARG A 7 -27.31 17.03 9.91
CA ARG A 7 -27.52 15.69 9.33
C ARG A 7 -26.35 14.78 9.71
N VAL A 8 -26.66 13.67 10.39
CA VAL A 8 -25.71 12.63 10.80
C VAL A 8 -25.86 11.46 9.84
N TYR A 9 -24.74 11.00 9.28
CA TYR A 9 -24.68 9.86 8.36
C TYR A 9 -24.03 8.67 9.07
N GLU A 10 -24.57 7.48 8.83
CA GLU A 10 -24.02 6.21 9.31
C GLU A 10 -22.69 5.89 8.62
N ALA A 11 -21.84 5.09 9.29
CA ALA A 11 -20.54 4.70 8.76
C ALA A 11 -20.65 3.92 7.43
N ARG A 12 -21.51 2.90 7.39
CA ARG A 12 -21.77 2.08 6.18
C ARG A 12 -22.19 2.93 4.98
N PHE A 13 -23.04 3.93 5.21
CA PHE A 13 -23.52 4.81 4.16
C PHE A 13 -22.38 5.65 3.57
N LYS A 14 -21.51 6.18 4.42
CA LYS A 14 -20.33 6.93 3.96
C LYS A 14 -19.36 6.05 3.18
N LEU A 15 -19.16 4.81 3.62
CA LEU A 15 -18.26 3.86 2.95
C LEU A 15 -18.77 3.52 1.56
N SER A 16 -20.03 3.11 1.42
CA SER A 16 -20.64 2.82 0.12
C SER A 16 -20.57 4.02 -0.83
N ALA A 17 -20.83 5.24 -0.33
CA ALA A 17 -20.68 6.45 -1.14
C ALA A 17 -19.24 6.68 -1.61
N VAL A 18 -18.24 6.37 -0.78
CA VAL A 18 -16.83 6.52 -1.17
C VAL A 18 -16.36 5.39 -2.11
N GLU A 19 -16.85 4.16 -1.94
CA GLU A 19 -16.59 3.06 -2.87
C GLU A 19 -17.06 3.41 -4.29
N ARG A 20 -18.29 3.91 -4.43
CA ARG A 20 -18.82 4.38 -5.72
C ARG A 20 -17.99 5.50 -6.36
N LEU A 21 -17.46 6.41 -5.53
CA LEU A 21 -16.54 7.45 -6.00
C LEU A 21 -15.18 6.91 -6.44
N ILE A 22 -14.69 5.83 -5.83
CA ILE A 22 -13.45 5.17 -6.22
C ILE A 22 -13.66 4.38 -7.51
N SER A 23 -14.83 3.78 -7.69
CA SER A 23 -15.27 3.13 -8.92
C SER A 23 -15.42 4.09 -10.12
N GLY A 24 -15.31 5.40 -9.89
CA GLY A 24 -15.28 6.41 -10.96
C GLY A 24 -16.64 7.04 -11.28
N GLU A 25 -17.67 6.81 -10.46
CA GLU A 25 -18.95 7.48 -10.67
C GLU A 25 -18.84 9.01 -10.50
N PRO A 26 -19.58 9.78 -11.33
CA PRO A 26 -19.53 11.23 -11.26
C PRO A 26 -20.14 11.73 -9.93
N ILE A 27 -19.37 12.54 -9.20
CA ILE A 27 -19.74 13.15 -7.91
C ILE A 27 -21.08 13.87 -7.98
N GLU A 28 -21.44 14.44 -9.12
CA GLU A 28 -22.68 15.20 -9.28
C GLU A 28 -23.92 14.32 -9.28
N ALA A 29 -23.88 13.22 -10.03
CA ALA A 29 -24.97 12.25 -10.05
C ALA A 29 -25.13 11.61 -8.66
N LEU A 30 -24.00 11.23 -8.04
CA LEU A 30 -24.00 10.62 -6.72
C LEU A 30 -24.52 11.59 -5.63
N ALA A 31 -24.17 12.87 -5.70
CA ALA A 31 -24.67 13.89 -4.79
C ALA A 31 -26.19 14.07 -4.90
N ALA A 32 -26.72 14.07 -6.12
CA ALA A 32 -28.16 14.18 -6.40
C ALA A 32 -28.91 12.94 -5.90
N GLU A 33 -28.42 11.74 -6.21
CA GLU A 33 -29.02 10.47 -5.81
C GLU A 33 -29.06 10.29 -4.29
N LEU A 34 -27.94 10.58 -3.60
CA LEU A 34 -27.83 10.39 -2.15
C LEU A 34 -28.41 11.57 -1.35
N GLY A 35 -28.78 12.68 -2.01
CA GLY A 35 -29.21 13.91 -1.34
C GLY A 35 -28.13 14.54 -0.45
N VAL A 36 -26.85 14.32 -0.80
CA VAL A 36 -25.67 14.78 -0.05
C VAL A 36 -24.94 15.85 -0.86
N THR A 37 -24.51 16.93 -0.20
CA THR A 37 -23.73 17.98 -0.87
C THR A 37 -22.39 17.44 -1.39
N LYS A 38 -22.00 17.84 -2.61
CA LYS A 38 -20.72 17.50 -3.26
C LYS A 38 -19.52 17.68 -2.32
N LEU A 39 -19.46 18.80 -1.59
CA LEU A 39 -18.38 19.09 -0.63
C LEU A 39 -18.23 18.00 0.45
N LYS A 40 -19.34 17.40 0.89
CA LYS A 40 -19.34 16.39 1.94
C LYS A 40 -18.84 15.04 1.43
N LEU A 41 -19.17 14.71 0.18
CA LEU A 41 -18.60 13.56 -0.52
C LEU A 41 -17.07 13.72 -0.70
N TYR A 42 -16.61 14.91 -1.08
CA TYR A 42 -15.16 15.21 -1.12
C TYR A 42 -14.49 15.03 0.25
N GLN A 43 -15.11 15.53 1.32
CA GLN A 43 -14.59 15.36 2.68
C GLN A 43 -14.52 13.89 3.09
N TRP A 44 -15.51 13.07 2.74
CA TRP A 44 -15.51 11.64 3.04
C TRP A 44 -14.42 10.92 2.26
N ARG A 45 -14.26 11.20 0.97
CA ARG A 45 -13.18 10.62 0.15
C ARG A 45 -11.79 10.99 0.68
N LEU A 46 -11.59 12.25 1.07
CA LEU A 46 -10.32 12.70 1.64
C LEU A 46 -10.04 12.02 2.99
N LYS A 47 -11.06 11.96 3.85
CA LYS A 47 -10.94 11.32 5.16
C LYS A 47 -10.67 9.81 5.04
N PHE A 48 -11.32 9.14 4.09
CA PHE A 48 -11.08 7.71 3.82
C PHE A 48 -9.67 7.46 3.29
N ARG A 49 -9.14 8.31 2.41
CA ARG A 49 -7.74 8.19 1.95
C ARG A 49 -6.71 8.39 3.05
N ARG A 50 -7.01 9.24 4.04
CA ARG A 50 -6.11 9.52 5.18
C ARG A 50 -6.19 8.45 6.28
N GLU A 51 -7.40 8.09 6.68
CA GLU A 51 -7.63 7.27 7.88
C GLU A 51 -8.00 5.81 7.54
N GLY A 52 -8.37 5.49 6.30
CA GLY A 52 -8.88 4.18 5.88
C GLY A 52 -10.27 3.83 6.43
N VAL A 53 -10.81 4.63 7.37
CA VAL A 53 -12.09 4.37 8.04
C VAL A 53 -12.96 5.61 8.11
N LEU A 54 -14.28 5.42 7.90
CA LEU A 54 -15.29 6.47 8.03
C LEU A 54 -16.22 6.17 9.21
N ARG A 55 -15.98 6.84 10.35
CA ARG A 55 -16.82 6.69 11.55
C ARG A 55 -18.13 7.50 11.45
N ARG A 56 -19.15 7.11 12.23
CA ARG A 56 -20.40 7.89 12.41
C ARG A 56 -20.04 9.31 12.87
N ALA A 57 -20.78 10.32 12.39
CA ALA A 57 -20.58 11.68 12.89
C ALA A 57 -21.07 11.77 14.35
N GLY A 58 -20.14 12.03 15.27
CA GLY A 58 -20.37 12.15 16.72
C GLY A 58 -19.11 12.64 17.43
N ARG A 59 -19.28 13.22 18.63
CA ARG A 59 -18.18 13.69 19.51
C ARG A 59 -17.16 12.56 19.64
N PRO A 60 -15.84 12.79 19.44
CA PRO A 60 -14.86 11.75 19.70
C PRO A 60 -15.07 11.30 21.15
N SER A 61 -15.27 9.99 21.34
CA SER A 61 -15.29 9.40 22.67
C SER A 61 -14.00 9.81 23.36
N ARG A 62 -14.07 10.22 24.63
CA ARG A 62 -12.91 10.63 25.45
C ARG A 62 -11.78 9.60 25.42
N SER A 63 -12.10 8.33 25.13
CA SER A 63 -11.14 7.24 24.94
C SER A 63 -10.30 7.30 23.65
N ALA A 64 -10.73 8.01 22.61
CA ALA A 64 -9.90 8.27 21.41
C ALA A 64 -8.96 9.47 21.62
N VAL A 65 -9.36 10.42 22.48
CA VAL A 65 -8.62 11.66 22.72
C VAL A 65 -7.43 11.44 23.66
N ALA A 66 -7.39 10.36 24.44
CA ALA A 66 -6.23 10.01 25.26
C ALA A 66 -5.04 9.47 24.43
N GLY A 67 -5.25 9.09 23.16
CA GLY A 67 -4.19 8.66 22.24
C GLY A 67 -3.85 9.64 21.12
N GLU A 68 -4.59 10.75 20.98
CA GLU A 68 -4.53 11.64 19.81
C GLU A 68 -4.31 13.14 20.16
N THR A 69 -3.81 13.48 21.35
CA THR A 69 -3.40 14.87 21.68
C THR A 69 -1.97 15.21 21.24
N ALA A 70 -1.56 14.75 20.05
CA ALA A 70 -0.31 15.20 19.44
C ALA A 70 -0.32 15.01 17.92
N THR A 71 -1.21 15.70 17.18
CA THR A 71 -0.93 16.29 15.85
C THR A 71 -2.21 16.86 15.21
N ALA A 72 -2.60 18.05 15.63
CA ALA A 72 -3.51 18.89 14.87
C ALA A 72 -2.71 19.74 13.85
N ALA A 73 -2.56 19.21 12.62
CA ALA A 73 -2.12 19.85 11.35
C ALA A 73 -0.79 20.66 11.33
N PRO A 74 0.14 20.42 10.37
CA PRO A 74 -0.11 20.21 8.94
C PRO A 74 0.55 18.94 8.39
N LEU A 75 -0.23 17.89 8.11
CA LEU A 75 0.30 16.58 7.69
C LEU A 75 0.15 16.26 6.19
N ALA A 76 -0.53 17.10 5.40
CA ALA A 76 -0.74 16.80 3.98
C ALA A 76 0.56 16.81 3.15
N VAL A 77 1.57 17.57 3.59
CA VAL A 77 2.90 17.55 2.97
C VAL A 77 3.77 16.43 3.56
N SER A 78 3.46 15.97 4.77
CA SER A 78 4.19 14.92 5.49
C SER A 78 3.84 13.52 4.96
N ASP A 79 2.57 13.25 4.65
CA ASP A 79 2.14 12.00 4.03
C ASP A 79 2.69 11.87 2.60
N ASP A 80 2.66 12.94 1.82
CA ASP A 80 3.20 12.91 0.45
C ASP A 80 4.73 12.83 0.44
N LYS A 81 5.42 13.55 1.34
CA LYS A 81 6.88 13.42 1.49
C LYS A 81 7.30 12.04 1.99
N SER A 82 6.62 11.47 2.98
CA SER A 82 6.94 10.14 3.50
C SER A 82 6.60 9.04 2.47
N ALA A 83 5.50 9.19 1.73
CA ALA A 83 5.18 8.30 0.61
C ALA A 83 6.25 8.37 -0.48
N ARG A 84 6.68 9.58 -0.87
CA ARG A 84 7.75 9.76 -1.87
C ARG A 84 9.10 9.20 -1.41
N GLN A 85 9.44 9.38 -0.13
CA GLN A 85 10.64 8.75 0.46
C GLN A 85 10.55 7.23 0.38
N ARG A 86 9.40 6.66 0.75
CA ARG A 86 9.21 5.21 0.68
C ARG A 86 9.27 4.68 -0.74
N ILE A 87 8.70 5.40 -1.71
CA ILE A 87 8.79 5.07 -3.13
C ILE A 87 10.26 5.07 -3.57
N ALA A 88 11.02 6.12 -3.25
CA ALA A 88 12.44 6.21 -3.61
C ALA A 88 13.29 5.09 -2.96
N GLU A 89 13.00 4.72 -1.72
CA GLU A 89 13.64 3.57 -1.06
C GLU A 89 13.34 2.26 -1.78
N LEU A 90 12.09 2.05 -2.18
CA LEU A 90 11.67 0.85 -2.90
C LEU A 90 12.30 0.78 -4.29
N GLU A 91 12.35 1.89 -5.03
CA GLU A 91 13.01 1.97 -6.33
C GLU A 91 14.50 1.62 -6.22
N ARG A 92 15.20 2.11 -5.18
CA ARG A 92 16.61 1.74 -4.93
C ARG A 92 16.77 0.25 -4.65
N LYS A 93 15.90 -0.33 -3.83
CA LYS A 93 15.93 -1.77 -3.52
C LYS A 93 15.65 -2.62 -4.76
N ILE A 94 14.71 -2.22 -5.60
CA ILE A 94 14.42 -2.89 -6.88
C ILE A 94 15.66 -2.84 -7.79
N GLY A 95 16.30 -1.67 -7.92
CA GLY A 95 17.54 -1.54 -8.68
C GLY A 95 18.66 -2.45 -8.16
N GLN A 96 18.86 -2.50 -6.84
CA GLN A 96 19.84 -3.39 -6.20
C GLN A 96 19.54 -4.86 -6.49
N GLN A 97 18.29 -5.28 -6.30
CA GLN A 97 17.86 -6.67 -6.55
C GLN A 97 18.03 -7.05 -8.03
N GLN A 98 17.77 -6.13 -8.96
CA GLN A 98 17.96 -6.38 -10.38
C GLN A 98 19.44 -6.65 -10.71
N LEU A 99 20.36 -5.85 -10.16
CA LEU A 99 21.80 -6.06 -10.34
C LEU A 99 22.26 -7.39 -9.73
N GLU A 100 21.78 -7.73 -8.54
CA GLU A 100 22.06 -9.02 -7.89
C GLU A 100 21.58 -10.19 -8.75
N LEU A 101 20.33 -10.13 -9.26
CA LEU A 101 19.78 -11.15 -10.14
C LEU A 101 20.59 -11.31 -11.42
N ASP A 102 21.01 -10.21 -12.04
CA ASP A 102 21.80 -10.25 -13.27
C ASP A 102 23.21 -10.80 -13.02
N PHE A 103 23.83 -10.44 -11.90
CA PHE A 103 25.08 -11.06 -11.44
C PHE A 103 24.91 -12.57 -11.24
N PHE A 104 23.89 -13.03 -10.51
CA PHE A 104 23.66 -14.45 -10.28
C PHE A 104 23.37 -15.20 -11.58
N ARG A 105 22.59 -14.63 -12.50
CA ARG A 105 22.35 -15.20 -13.82
C ARG A 105 23.65 -15.36 -14.61
N GLN A 106 24.53 -14.37 -14.59
CA GLN A 106 25.83 -14.45 -15.25
C GLN A 106 26.72 -15.51 -14.59
N ALA A 107 26.80 -15.54 -13.25
CA ALA A 107 27.59 -16.51 -12.51
C ALA A 107 27.12 -17.95 -12.78
N LEU A 108 25.81 -18.20 -12.76
CA LEU A 108 25.24 -19.52 -13.07
C LEU A 108 25.50 -19.93 -14.53
N ARG A 109 25.45 -19.00 -15.48
CA ARG A 109 25.85 -19.27 -16.87
C ARG A 109 27.33 -19.62 -16.99
N GLN A 110 28.20 -18.94 -16.24
CA GLN A 110 29.63 -19.26 -16.23
C GLN A 110 29.91 -20.62 -15.60
N VAL A 111 29.25 -20.99 -14.50
CA VAL A 111 29.37 -22.33 -13.91
C VAL A 111 28.79 -23.41 -14.84
N GLY A 112 27.67 -23.12 -15.50
CA GLY A 112 27.08 -24.00 -16.52
C GLY A 112 27.96 -24.14 -17.78
N GLY A 113 28.65 -23.07 -18.19
CA GLY A 113 29.59 -23.08 -19.31
C GLY A 113 30.95 -23.69 -18.97
N ALA A 114 31.41 -23.56 -17.72
CA ALA A 114 32.58 -24.23 -17.18
C ALA A 114 32.33 -25.74 -17.03
N ARG A 115 31.09 -26.14 -16.74
CA ARG A 115 30.57 -27.48 -17.06
C ARG A 115 30.30 -27.60 -18.56
N ARG A 116 31.33 -27.46 -19.40
CA ARG A 116 31.28 -28.15 -20.70
C ARG A 116 30.87 -29.60 -20.40
N PRO A 117 29.87 -30.19 -21.08
CA PRO A 117 29.60 -31.59 -20.89
C PRO A 117 30.90 -32.31 -21.27
N SER A 118 31.57 -32.91 -20.29
CA SER A 118 32.56 -33.93 -20.59
C SER A 118 31.75 -35.01 -21.33
N ALA A 119 31.87 -35.03 -22.66
CA ALA A 119 31.39 -36.13 -23.48
C ALA A 119 32.23 -37.35 -23.09
N GLY A 120 31.81 -38.02 -22.03
CA GLY A 120 32.49 -39.15 -21.42
C GLY A 120 31.73 -39.56 -20.16
N PRO A 121 31.26 -40.82 -20.05
CA PRO A 121 30.60 -41.29 -18.84
C PRO A 121 31.55 -41.12 -17.66
N GLY A 122 31.11 -40.35 -16.65
CA GLY A 122 31.83 -40.19 -15.41
C GLY A 122 31.93 -41.53 -14.70
N VAL A 123 33.11 -42.14 -14.75
CA VAL A 123 33.45 -43.28 -13.90
C VAL A 123 33.36 -42.79 -12.45
N PRO A 124 32.66 -43.50 -11.54
CA PRO A 124 32.75 -43.18 -10.13
C PRO A 124 34.19 -43.35 -9.69
N ALA A 125 34.81 -42.29 -9.16
CA ALA A 125 36.10 -42.39 -8.49
C ALA A 125 35.92 -43.24 -7.23
N SER A 126 36.09 -44.56 -7.35
CA SER A 126 36.11 -45.46 -6.19
C SER A 126 37.40 -45.20 -5.42
N THR A 127 37.32 -44.48 -4.31
CA THR A 127 38.40 -44.46 -3.33
C THR A 127 38.56 -45.89 -2.81
N ARG A 128 39.70 -46.53 -3.11
CA ARG A 128 40.02 -47.86 -2.61
C ARG A 128 40.00 -47.82 -1.09
N SER A 129 39.04 -48.51 -0.47
CA SER A 129 39.02 -48.74 0.98
C SER A 129 40.32 -49.43 1.36
N SER A 130 41.18 -48.71 2.07
CA SER A 130 42.35 -49.27 2.75
C SER A 130 41.85 -50.22 3.83
N ARG A 131 42.28 -51.47 3.77
CA ARG A 131 42.15 -52.45 4.85
C ARG A 131 43.54 -52.76 5.39
N ARG A 132 43.62 -52.67 6.72
CA ARG A 132 44.65 -53.15 7.64
C ARG A 132 45.81 -52.22 7.93
#